data_AF-A0A8J5MPG6-F1
#
_entry.id   AF-A0A8J5MPG6-F1
#
_cell.length_a   1.000
_cell.length_b   1.000
_cell.length_c   1.000
_cell.angle_alpha   90.00
_cell.angle_beta   90.00
_cell.angle_gamma   90.00
#
_symmetry.space_group_name_H-M   'P 1'
#
loop_
_entity.id
_entity.type
_entity.pdbx_description
1 polymer ?
#
loop_
_entity_poly.entity_id
_entity_poly.type
_entity_poly.pdbx_seq_one_letter_code
_entity_poly.pdbx_strand_id
1 'polypeptide(L)'
;MDMRSPPVPPTTPASSSKRDHQEYSNRPLWPECVLQRDFEGFEESEEEAVVHEIVALGNSMGLEVDDDDVEELVEEHSKELSTE
;
A
#
# COMPACT_ATOMS: atom_id res chain seq x y z
N MET A 1 51.51 24.70 -48.29
CA MET A 1 51.20 23.26 -48.33
C MET A 1 50.15 23.02 -47.26
N ASP A 2 48.92 23.23 -47.66
CA ASP A 2 47.75 23.37 -46.79
C ASP A 2 47.28 22.00 -46.31
N MET A 3 47.44 21.75 -45.02
CA MET A 3 46.92 20.57 -44.33
C MET A 3 45.39 20.72 -44.18
N ARG A 4 44.63 20.40 -45.23
CA ARG A 4 43.17 20.34 -45.13
C ARG A 4 42.80 19.17 -44.21
N SER A 5 42.23 19.48 -43.06
CA SER A 5 41.61 18.49 -42.17
C SER A 5 40.57 17.65 -42.93
N PRO A 6 40.45 16.35 -42.64
CA PRO A 6 39.45 15.49 -43.25
C PRO A 6 38.03 15.94 -42.85
N PRO A 7 37.02 15.67 -43.70
CA PRO A 7 35.64 16.07 -43.43
C PRO A 7 35.09 15.36 -42.19
N VAL A 8 34.40 16.11 -41.34
CA VAL A 8 33.63 15.54 -40.22
C VAL A 8 32.49 14.68 -40.78
N PRO A 9 32.23 13.48 -40.21
CA PRO A 9 31.13 12.64 -40.66
C PRO A 9 29.78 13.33 -40.37
N PRO A 10 28.73 13.08 -41.17
CA PRO A 10 27.41 13.62 -40.89
C PRO A 10 26.92 13.07 -39.55
N THR A 11 26.60 13.95 -38.61
CA THR A 11 25.93 13.60 -37.36
C THR A 11 24.58 12.97 -37.72
N THR A 12 24.48 11.65 -37.55
CA THR A 12 23.21 10.93 -37.61
C THR A 12 22.27 11.60 -36.61
N PRO A 13 21.07 12.08 -37.01
CA PRO A 13 20.10 12.53 -36.03
C PRO A 13 19.79 11.36 -35.10
N ALA A 14 19.89 11.60 -33.80
CA ALA A 14 19.51 10.63 -32.79
C ALA A 14 18.11 10.12 -33.13
N SER A 15 17.99 8.81 -33.32
CA SER A 15 16.71 8.14 -33.44
C SER A 15 16.00 8.33 -32.11
N SER A 16 15.09 9.31 -32.03
CA SER A 16 14.13 9.41 -30.94
C SER A 16 13.20 8.21 -31.05
N SER A 17 13.64 7.09 -30.46
CA SER A 17 12.76 5.98 -30.10
C SER A 17 11.80 6.54 -29.07
N LYS A 18 10.65 7.01 -29.57
CA LYS A 18 9.49 7.39 -28.78
C LYS A 18 9.06 6.11 -28.11
N ARG A 19 9.56 5.88 -26.89
CA ARG A 19 9.04 4.85 -26.00
C ARG A 19 7.54 5.06 -26.01
N ASP A 20 6.82 4.11 -26.58
CA ASP A 20 5.38 4.03 -26.42
C ASP A 20 5.12 4.18 -24.93
N HIS A 21 4.24 5.11 -24.57
CA HIS A 21 3.65 5.11 -23.25
C HIS A 21 2.94 3.75 -23.16
N GLN A 22 3.64 2.76 -22.62
CA GLN A 22 2.99 1.60 -22.08
C GLN A 22 2.14 2.15 -20.96
N GLU A 23 0.87 2.40 -21.27
CA GLU A 23 -0.16 2.70 -20.30
C GLU A 23 -0.21 1.47 -19.42
N TYR A 24 0.55 1.51 -18.31
CA TYR A 24 0.44 0.53 -17.25
C TYR A 24 -1.01 0.61 -16.82
N SER A 25 -1.79 -0.36 -17.27
CA SER A 25 -3.18 -0.51 -16.91
C SER A 25 -3.24 -0.61 -15.39
N ASN A 26 -3.49 0.52 -14.73
CA ASN A 26 -3.85 0.58 -13.32
C ASN A 26 -5.27 0.04 -13.22
N ARG A 27 -5.41 -1.27 -13.46
CA ARG A 27 -6.60 -1.97 -13.00
C ARG A 27 -6.50 -1.95 -11.47
N PRO A 28 -7.50 -1.42 -10.75
CA PRO A 28 -7.54 -1.61 -9.32
C PRO A 28 -7.51 -3.12 -9.09
N LEU A 29 -6.49 -3.59 -8.36
CA LEU A 29 -6.31 -5.00 -8.01
C LEU A 29 -7.38 -5.46 -6.99
N TRP A 30 -8.13 -4.51 -6.46
CA TRP A 30 -9.18 -4.72 -5.49
C TRP A 30 -10.54 -4.48 -6.15
N PRO A 31 -11.52 -5.37 -5.92
CA PRO A 31 -12.90 -5.02 -6.23
C PRO A 31 -13.27 -3.75 -5.45
N GLU A 32 -14.15 -2.92 -6.02
CA GLU A 32 -14.74 -1.78 -5.32
C GLU A 32 -15.24 -2.28 -3.96
N CYS A 33 -14.56 -1.90 -2.86
CA CYS A 33 -14.91 -2.36 -1.53
C CYS A 33 -16.37 -1.99 -1.28
N VAL A 34 -17.25 -2.99 -1.27
CA VAL A 34 -18.67 -2.82 -0.99
C VAL A 34 -18.79 -2.54 0.50
N LEU A 35 -18.79 -1.27 0.88
CA LEU A 35 -19.12 -0.82 2.23
C LEU A 35 -20.63 -0.97 2.42
N GLN A 36 -21.13 -2.20 2.53
CA GLN A 36 -22.42 -2.43 3.16
C GLN A 36 -22.21 -2.36 4.68
N ARG A 37 -21.92 -1.15 5.18
CA ARG A 37 -21.91 -0.86 6.61
C ARG A 37 -23.33 -0.50 7.03
N ASP A 38 -24.15 -1.53 7.22
CA ASP A 38 -25.31 -1.47 8.10
C ASP A 38 -24.88 -1.93 9.51
N PHE A 39 -23.80 -1.36 10.04
CA PHE A 39 -23.32 -1.71 11.39
C PHE A 39 -24.04 -0.81 12.40
N GLU A 40 -25.25 -1.22 12.77
CA GLU A 40 -26.05 -0.60 13.82
C GLU A 40 -25.54 -1.08 15.18
N GLY A 41 -24.62 -0.30 15.78
CA GLY A 41 -24.26 -0.39 17.20
C GLY A 41 -23.12 -1.36 17.52
N PHE A 42 -21.89 -0.83 17.58
CA PHE A 42 -20.82 -1.46 18.35
C PHE A 42 -21.17 -1.25 19.83
N GLU A 43 -21.94 -2.18 20.42
CA GLU A 43 -22.10 -2.22 21.88
C GLU A 43 -20.76 -2.59 22.51
N GLU A 44 -20.49 -2.10 23.72
CA GLU A 44 -19.27 -2.36 24.53
C GLU A 44 -18.93 -3.88 24.64
N SER A 45 -19.88 -4.77 24.36
CA SER A 45 -19.65 -6.22 24.24
C SER A 45 -18.82 -6.64 23.02
N GLU A 46 -18.65 -5.77 22.02
CA GLU A 46 -17.94 -6.09 20.80
C GLU A 46 -16.45 -5.77 20.88
N GLU A 47 -16.02 -4.88 21.77
CA GLU A 47 -14.59 -4.61 21.95
C GLU A 47 -13.86 -5.84 22.50
N GLU A 48 -14.42 -6.51 23.50
CA GLU A 48 -13.90 -7.76 24.04
C GLU A 48 -13.93 -8.89 22.99
N ALA A 49 -14.99 -8.93 22.16
CA ALA A 49 -15.08 -9.89 21.06
C ALA A 49 -14.02 -9.65 19.98
N VAL A 50 -13.75 -8.39 19.65
CA VAL A 50 -12.71 -8.00 18.69
C VAL A 50 -11.32 -8.30 19.22
N VAL A 51 -11.04 -8.02 20.50
CA VAL A 51 -9.76 -8.38 21.15
C VAL A 51 -9.55 -9.89 21.04
N HIS A 52 -10.54 -10.70 21.40
CA HIS A 52 -10.44 -12.15 21.32
C HIS A 52 -10.29 -12.65 19.86
N GLU A 53 -10.95 -12.02 18.88
CA GLU A 53 -10.77 -12.37 17.47
C GLU A 53 -9.36 -12.06 16.96
N ILE A 54 -8.79 -10.93 17.37
CA ILE A 54 -7.41 -10.54 17.03
C ILE A 54 -6.41 -11.52 17.63
N VAL A 55 -6.57 -11.87 18.92
CA VAL A 55 -5.75 -12.88 19.60
C VAL A 55 -5.84 -14.23 18.89
N ALA A 56 -7.06 -14.67 18.53
CA ALA A 56 -7.25 -15.92 17.79
C ALA A 56 -6.60 -15.88 16.40
N LEU A 57 -6.69 -14.75 15.69
CA LEU A 57 -6.07 -14.55 14.39
C LEU A 57 -4.54 -14.60 14.50
N GLY A 58 -3.94 -13.88 15.44
CA GLY A 58 -2.50 -13.86 15.71
C GLY A 58 -1.97 -15.27 15.98
N ASN A 59 -2.62 -15.99 16.89
CA ASN A 59 -2.30 -17.37 17.22
C ASN A 59 -2.44 -18.32 16.03
N SER A 60 -3.47 -18.13 15.17
CA SER A 60 -3.62 -18.91 13.94
C SER A 60 -2.50 -18.68 12.93
N MET A 61 -1.92 -17.47 12.92
CA MET A 61 -0.76 -17.11 12.11
C MET A 61 0.57 -17.56 12.72
N GLY A 62 0.54 -18.16 13.92
CA GLY A 62 1.73 -18.61 14.65
C GLY A 62 2.45 -17.47 15.38
N LEU A 63 1.78 -16.34 15.58
CA LEU A 63 2.24 -15.27 16.46
C LEU A 63 1.75 -15.59 17.88
N GLU A 64 2.61 -15.39 18.87
CA GLU A 64 2.22 -15.40 20.28
C GLU A 64 1.67 -14.01 20.59
N VAL A 65 0.35 -13.93 20.71
CA VAL A 65 -0.40 -12.69 20.99
C VAL A 65 -1.38 -13.01 22.11
N ASP A 66 -1.39 -12.20 23.15
CA ASP A 66 -2.37 -12.23 24.23
C ASP A 66 -3.19 -10.93 24.31
N ASP A 67 -4.15 -10.90 25.23
CA ASP A 67 -5.04 -9.75 25.41
C ASP A 67 -4.27 -8.49 25.87
N ASP A 68 -3.23 -8.64 26.69
CA ASP A 68 -2.40 -7.52 27.16
C ASP A 68 -1.64 -6.88 26.00
N ASP A 69 -1.14 -7.67 25.04
CA ASP A 69 -0.50 -7.17 23.82
C ASP A 69 -1.46 -6.30 23.00
N VAL A 70 -2.74 -6.67 22.93
CA VAL A 70 -3.75 -5.90 22.17
C VAL A 70 -4.11 -4.62 22.91
N GLU A 71 -4.26 -4.67 24.24
CA GLU A 71 -4.51 -3.48 25.06
C GLU A 71 -3.34 -2.48 24.98
N GLU A 72 -2.09 -2.93 25.06
CA GLU A 72 -0.90 -2.07 24.91
C GLU A 72 -0.91 -1.32 23.57
N LEU A 73 -1.24 -2.01 22.48
CA LEU A 73 -1.34 -1.42 21.14
C LEU A 73 -2.43 -0.35 21.05
N VAL A 74 -3.60 -0.60 21.65
CA VAL A 74 -4.71 0.35 21.68
C VAL A 74 -4.35 1.58 22.50
N GLU A 75 -3.68 1.41 23.64
CA GLU A 75 -3.22 2.51 24.48
C GLU A 75 -2.17 3.38 23.77
N GLU A 76 -1.13 2.76 23.20
CA GLU A 76 -0.04 3.44 22.48
C GLU A 76 -0.58 4.30 21.33
N HIS A 77 -1.53 3.75 20.56
CA HIS A 77 -2.04 4.39 19.34
C HIS A 77 -3.42 5.05 19.51
N SER A 78 -3.92 5.19 20.73
CA SER A 78 -5.25 5.77 21.05
C SER A 78 -5.51 7.13 20.37
N LYS A 79 -4.46 7.93 20.16
CA LYS A 79 -4.53 9.23 19.48
C LYS A 79 -4.66 9.14 17.96
N GLU A 80 -4.12 8.10 17.33
CA GLU A 80 -4.22 7.84 15.88
C GLU A 80 -5.47 7.05 15.51
N LEU A 81 -6.00 6.26 16.47
CA LEU A 81 -7.28 5.56 16.36
C LEU A 81 -8.50 6.49 16.52
N SER A 82 -8.29 7.71 17.03
CA SER A 82 -9.32 8.74 17.08
C SER A 82 -9.52 9.36 15.69
N THR A 83 -10.57 8.94 14.98
CA THR A 83 -11.01 9.62 13.74
C THR A 83 -11.71 10.94 14.10
N GLU A 84 -10.95 12.04 14.12
CA GLU A 84 -11.48 13.41 14.02
C GLU A 84 -12.08 13.67 12.63
#